data_AF-A0A0G4P7M1-F1
#
_entry.id   AF-A0A0G4P7M1-F1
#
_cell.length_a   1.000
_cell.length_b   1.000
_cell.length_c   1.000
_cell.angle_alpha   90.00
_cell.angle_beta   90.00
_cell.angle_gamma   90.00
#
_symmetry.space_group_name_H-M   'P 1'
#
loop_
_entity.id
_entity.type
_entity.pdbx_description
1 polymer ?
#
loop_
_entity_poly.entity_id
_entity_poly.type
_entity_poly.pdbx_seq_one_letter_code
_entity_poly.pdbx_strand_id
1 'polypeptide(L)'
;MAHGSHREDSPCGHQPDEMSLNDAASIGLGLFTAGLGLFPELKVPGSLYDPNYLEIAEDKRVALVADGSTATGTRAIQLLKLAGLRPIPTCFKTNMDLVRRFGAENAFDYSDPECAVEIRRYTGGTLAYALDVGRS
;
A
#
# COMPACT_ATOMS: atom_id res chain seq x y z
N MET A 1 20.28 -44.54 12.61
CA MET A 1 20.61 -43.28 13.30
C MET A 1 20.23 -42.15 12.37
N ALA A 2 19.17 -41.41 12.70
CA ALA A 2 18.72 -40.26 11.93
C ALA A 2 19.49 -39.02 12.40
N HIS A 3 20.02 -38.23 11.47
CA HIS A 3 20.44 -36.85 11.74
C HIS A 3 19.58 -35.95 10.84
N GLY A 4 18.64 -35.27 11.48
CA GLY A 4 17.69 -34.37 10.84
C GLY A 4 18.39 -33.13 10.30
N SER A 5 18.12 -32.82 9.03
CA SER A 5 18.40 -31.50 8.47
C SER A 5 17.38 -30.52 9.02
N HIS A 6 17.79 -29.68 9.97
CA HIS A 6 17.07 -28.46 10.30
C HIS A 6 17.11 -27.56 9.06
N ARG A 7 15.98 -27.41 8.37
CA ARG A 7 15.75 -26.25 7.50
C ARG A 7 15.47 -25.09 8.43
N GLU A 8 16.36 -24.10 8.43
CA GLU A 8 16.06 -22.81 9.03
C GLU A 8 15.14 -22.07 8.07
N ASP A 9 13.88 -21.91 8.48
CA ASP A 9 12.93 -21.04 7.82
C ASP A 9 13.41 -19.60 8.00
N SER A 10 14.22 -19.14 7.04
CA SER A 10 14.64 -17.75 6.99
C SER A 10 13.41 -16.87 6.71
N PRO A 11 13.13 -15.83 7.51
CA PRO A 11 12.03 -14.90 7.28
C PRO A 11 12.22 -14.05 6.00
N CYS A 12 13.37 -14.15 5.34
CA CYS A 12 13.60 -13.60 4.01
C CYS A 12 12.99 -14.54 2.96
N GLY A 13 11.93 -14.09 2.30
CA GLY A 13 11.43 -14.72 1.09
C GLY A 13 12.55 -14.91 0.05
N HIS A 14 12.45 -15.97 -0.75
CA HIS A 14 13.42 -16.27 -1.80
C HIS A 14 13.52 -15.10 -2.77
N GLN A 15 14.73 -14.56 -2.97
CA GLN A 15 14.97 -13.46 -3.90
C GLN A 15 14.77 -13.96 -5.34
N PRO A 16 13.95 -13.29 -6.16
CA PRO A 16 13.88 -13.57 -7.60
C PRO A 16 15.24 -13.29 -8.26
N ASP A 17 15.68 -14.21 -9.12
CA ASP A 17 17.03 -14.22 -9.73
C ASP A 17 17.39 -12.96 -10.55
N GLU A 18 16.41 -12.12 -10.87
CA GLU A 18 16.57 -10.93 -11.71
C GLU A 18 16.61 -9.59 -10.93
N MET A 19 16.43 -9.58 -9.60
CA MET A 19 16.47 -8.32 -8.83
C MET A 19 17.79 -8.10 -8.10
N SER A 20 18.23 -6.85 -7.99
CA SER A 20 19.37 -6.49 -7.16
C SER A 20 19.02 -6.60 -5.66
N LEU A 21 20.01 -6.81 -4.81
CA LEU A 21 19.82 -6.86 -3.36
C LEU A 21 19.19 -5.57 -2.79
N ASN A 22 19.51 -4.42 -3.38
CA ASN A 22 18.99 -3.13 -2.96
C ASN A 22 17.50 -2.97 -3.29
N ASP A 23 17.10 -3.46 -4.47
CA ASP A 23 15.70 -3.49 -4.88
C ASP A 23 14.91 -4.48 -4.02
N ALA A 24 15.47 -5.66 -3.75
CA ALA A 24 14.89 -6.67 -2.87
C ALA A 24 14.59 -6.10 -1.47
N ALA A 25 15.57 -5.44 -0.86
CA ALA A 25 15.45 -4.84 0.47
C ALA A 25 14.44 -3.68 0.49
N SER A 26 14.48 -2.81 -0.52
CA SER A 26 13.59 -1.64 -0.63
C SER A 26 12.13 -2.05 -0.87
N ILE A 27 11.91 -3.09 -1.67
CA ILE A 27 10.59 -3.68 -1.90
C ILE A 27 10.07 -4.32 -0.61
N GLY A 28 10.89 -5.13 0.05
CA GLY A 28 10.51 -5.85 1.27
C GLY A 28 10.08 -4.92 2.40
N LEU A 29 10.87 -3.88 2.68
CA LEU A 29 10.57 -2.96 3.77
C LEU A 29 9.32 -2.10 3.49
N GLY A 30 9.20 -1.55 2.27
CA GLY A 30 8.05 -0.73 1.89
C GLY A 30 6.74 -1.53 1.86
N LEU A 31 6.79 -2.78 1.39
CA LEU A 31 5.65 -3.68 1.37
C LEU A 31 5.23 -4.09 2.78
N PHE A 32 6.20 -4.46 3.63
CA PHE A 32 5.93 -4.88 5.00
C PHE A 32 5.33 -3.74 5.82
N THR A 33 5.89 -2.53 5.70
CA THR A 33 5.37 -1.33 6.39
C THR A 33 3.95 -1.00 5.94
N ALA A 34 3.69 -1.00 4.63
CA ALA A 34 2.37 -0.74 4.08
C ALA A 34 1.36 -1.81 4.56
N GLY A 35 1.73 -3.08 4.49
CA GLY A 35 0.86 -4.17 4.92
C GLY A 35 0.57 -4.16 6.42
N LEU A 36 1.53 -3.75 7.27
CA LEU A 36 1.30 -3.60 8.72
C LEU A 36 0.30 -2.47 8.99
N GLY A 37 0.43 -1.32 8.31
CA GLY A 37 -0.55 -0.25 8.45
C GLY A 37 -1.95 -0.66 7.96
N LEU A 38 -2.03 -1.43 6.87
CA LEU A 38 -3.31 -1.75 6.24
C LEU A 38 -4.07 -2.89 6.93
N PHE A 39 -3.42 -4.03 7.19
CA PHE A 39 -4.14 -5.24 7.59
C PHE A 39 -4.33 -5.36 9.10
N PRO A 40 -3.27 -5.39 9.95
CA PRO A 40 -3.48 -5.48 11.39
C PRO A 40 -3.98 -4.17 12.00
N GLU A 41 -3.59 -3.00 11.51
CA GLU A 41 -4.01 -1.72 12.12
C GLU A 41 -5.35 -1.24 11.55
N LEU A 42 -5.40 -0.95 10.24
CA LEU A 42 -6.62 -0.40 9.61
C LEU A 42 -7.69 -1.46 9.30
N LYS A 43 -7.40 -2.76 9.48
CA LYS A 43 -8.33 -3.88 9.22
C LYS A 43 -8.89 -3.84 7.78
N VAL A 44 -8.05 -3.48 6.82
CA VAL A 44 -8.35 -3.64 5.40
C VAL A 44 -8.45 -5.14 5.09
N PRO A 45 -9.44 -5.59 4.31
CA PRO A 45 -9.52 -6.97 3.84
C PRO A 45 -8.22 -7.40 3.16
N GLY A 46 -7.64 -8.51 3.60
CA GLY A 46 -6.33 -8.97 3.15
C GLY A 46 -5.50 -9.57 4.28
N SER A 47 -4.35 -10.15 3.91
CA SER A 47 -3.41 -10.71 4.88
C SER A 47 -1.97 -10.38 4.49
N LEU A 48 -1.17 -10.07 5.50
CA LEU A 48 0.28 -9.90 5.37
C LEU A 48 1.01 -11.24 5.34
N TYR A 49 0.40 -12.28 5.92
CA TYR A 49 1.05 -13.55 6.24
C TYR A 49 0.53 -14.71 5.38
N ASP A 50 -0.64 -14.54 4.78
CA ASP A 50 -1.24 -15.53 3.89
C ASP A 50 -1.52 -14.91 2.51
N PRO A 51 -0.67 -15.17 1.50
CA PRO A 51 -0.87 -14.64 0.16
C PRO A 51 -2.09 -15.23 -0.55
N ASN A 52 -2.70 -16.31 -0.03
CA ASN A 52 -3.92 -16.92 -0.57
C ASN A 52 -5.18 -16.43 0.17
N TYR A 53 -5.06 -15.47 1.08
CA TYR A 53 -6.23 -14.89 1.74
C TYR A 53 -7.02 -14.02 0.75
N LEU A 54 -8.26 -14.41 0.47
CA LEU A 54 -9.09 -13.84 -0.60
C LEU A 54 -10.24 -12.94 -0.09
N GLU A 55 -10.16 -12.38 1.11
CA GLU A 55 -11.15 -11.39 1.53
C GLU A 55 -10.94 -10.09 0.75
N ILE A 56 -11.93 -9.73 -0.06
CA ILE A 56 -11.92 -8.54 -0.90
C ILE A 56 -13.14 -7.70 -0.49
N ALA A 57 -12.96 -6.40 -0.35
CA ALA A 57 -14.06 -5.48 -0.07
C ALA A 57 -15.08 -5.51 -1.22
N GLU A 58 -16.32 -5.89 -0.92
CA GLU A 58 -17.41 -5.92 -1.90
C GLU A 58 -17.95 -4.50 -2.24
N ASP A 59 -17.77 -3.55 -1.33
CA ASP A 59 -18.38 -2.23 -1.37
C ASP A 59 -17.52 -1.15 -2.07
N LYS A 60 -16.33 -1.52 -2.56
CA LYS A 60 -15.39 -0.62 -3.26
C LYS A 60 -15.20 0.71 -2.53
N ARG A 61 -15.07 0.70 -1.20
CA ARG A 61 -14.88 1.92 -0.41
C ARG A 61 -13.60 2.66 -0.82
N VAL A 62 -13.63 3.98 -0.62
CA VAL A 62 -12.51 4.86 -0.93
C VAL A 62 -11.52 4.87 0.25
N ALA A 63 -10.23 4.75 -0.07
CA ALA A 63 -9.14 4.76 0.90
C ALA A 63 -8.13 5.85 0.55
N LEU A 64 -7.81 6.73 1.51
CA LEU A 64 -6.81 7.78 1.36
C LEU A 64 -5.41 7.24 1.67
N VAL A 65 -4.43 7.60 0.84
CA VAL A 65 -2.99 7.36 1.11
C VAL A 65 -2.28 8.71 1.12
N ALA A 66 -2.02 9.28 2.29
CA ALA A 66 -1.29 10.54 2.38
C ALA A 66 0.20 10.31 2.05
N ASP A 67 0.75 11.13 1.16
CA ASP A 67 2.11 10.99 0.59
C ASP A 67 2.33 9.68 -0.19
N GLY A 68 1.41 9.38 -1.10
CA GLY A 68 1.36 8.13 -1.86
C GLY A 68 2.52 7.90 -2.85
N SER A 69 3.37 8.90 -3.12
CA SER A 69 4.52 8.75 -4.03
C SER A 69 5.78 8.15 -3.38
N THR A 70 5.74 7.85 -2.08
CA THR A 70 6.82 7.16 -1.37
C THR A 70 6.91 5.67 -1.74
N ALA A 71 8.03 5.02 -1.40
CA ALA A 71 8.16 3.56 -1.57
C ALA A 71 7.03 2.80 -0.87
N THR A 72 6.70 3.19 0.37
CA THR A 72 5.58 2.63 1.14
C THR A 72 4.23 2.98 0.52
N GLY A 73 4.02 4.26 0.14
CA GLY A 73 2.77 4.73 -0.45
C GLY A 73 2.40 4.00 -1.74
N THR A 74 3.36 3.80 -2.63
CA THR A 74 3.12 3.07 -3.89
C THR A 74 2.79 1.59 -3.66
N ARG A 75 3.30 0.97 -2.59
CA ARG A 75 2.92 -0.39 -2.19
C ARG A 75 1.53 -0.41 -1.56
N ALA A 76 1.22 0.56 -0.71
CA ALA A 76 -0.11 0.70 -0.11
C ALA A 76 -1.23 0.85 -1.17
N ILE A 77 -1.00 1.66 -2.21
CA ILE A 77 -1.95 1.82 -3.33
C ILE A 77 -2.25 0.47 -4.00
N GLN A 78 -1.22 -0.33 -4.28
CA GLN A 78 -1.38 -1.63 -4.91
C GLN A 78 -2.13 -2.61 -4.00
N LEU A 79 -1.77 -2.68 -2.72
CA LEU A 79 -2.43 -3.54 -1.73
C LEU A 79 -3.90 -3.18 -1.56
N LEU A 80 -4.24 -1.89 -1.45
CA LEU A 80 -5.61 -1.41 -1.37
C LEU A 80 -6.43 -1.81 -2.61
N LYS A 81 -5.83 -1.72 -3.80
CA LYS A 81 -6.49 -2.14 -5.05
C LYS A 81 -6.74 -3.64 -5.08
N LEU A 82 -5.79 -4.46 -4.64
CA LEU A 82 -5.94 -5.91 -4.51
C LEU A 82 -7.02 -6.27 -3.47
N ALA A 83 -7.13 -5.49 -2.40
CA ALA A 83 -8.20 -5.59 -1.40
C ALA A 83 -9.59 -5.14 -1.90
N GLY A 84 -9.73 -4.75 -3.18
CA GLY A 84 -11.00 -4.33 -3.78
C GLY A 84 -11.40 -2.88 -3.49
N LEU A 85 -10.52 -2.09 -2.88
CA LEU A 85 -10.77 -0.69 -2.52
C LEU A 85 -10.37 0.26 -3.66
N ARG A 86 -10.78 1.53 -3.52
CA ARG A 86 -10.49 2.63 -4.46
C ARG A 86 -9.45 3.57 -3.83
N PRO A 87 -8.15 3.43 -4.13
CA PRO A 87 -7.11 4.25 -3.50
C PRO A 87 -7.11 5.66 -4.08
N ILE A 88 -7.09 6.68 -3.21
CA ILE A 88 -6.86 8.08 -3.58
C ILE A 88 -5.66 8.65 -2.83
N PRO A 89 -4.46 8.66 -3.43
CA PRO A 89 -3.30 9.25 -2.79
C PRO A 89 -3.25 10.78 -2.85
N THR A 90 -2.51 11.36 -1.91
CA THR A 90 -1.95 12.71 -2.07
C THR A 90 -0.48 12.64 -2.44
N CYS A 91 -0.01 13.52 -3.32
CA CYS A 91 1.40 13.64 -3.74
C CYS A 91 1.60 14.94 -4.53
N PHE A 92 2.83 15.43 -4.68
CA PHE A 92 3.10 16.54 -5.62
C PHE A 92 2.58 16.26 -7.04
N LYS A 93 2.13 17.29 -7.76
CA LYS A 93 1.67 17.20 -9.16
C LYS A 93 2.59 16.40 -10.07
N THR A 94 3.91 16.56 -9.92
CA THR A 94 4.94 15.86 -10.72
C THR A 94 4.93 14.34 -10.54
N ASN A 95 4.35 13.82 -9.45
CA ASN A 95 4.30 12.40 -9.14
C ASN A 95 2.90 11.78 -9.37
N MET A 96 1.91 12.54 -9.83
CA MET A 96 0.55 12.02 -10.01
C MET A 96 0.48 10.87 -11.00
N ASP A 97 1.29 10.91 -12.06
CA ASP A 97 1.33 9.83 -13.05
C ASP A 97 1.96 8.55 -12.49
N LEU A 98 2.91 8.68 -11.56
CA LEU A 98 3.50 7.54 -10.85
C LEU A 98 2.44 6.79 -10.06
N VAL A 99 1.68 7.50 -9.22
CA VAL A 99 0.69 6.85 -8.33
C VAL A 99 -0.49 6.27 -9.11
N ARG A 100 -0.88 6.88 -10.24
CA ARG A 100 -1.87 6.33 -11.18
C ARG A 100 -1.41 5.01 -11.79
N ARG A 101 -0.14 4.91 -12.20
CA ARG A 101 0.45 3.64 -12.70
C ARG A 101 0.38 2.53 -11.66
N PHE A 102 0.51 2.86 -10.38
CA PHE A 102 0.36 1.89 -9.28
C PHE A 102 -1.10 1.57 -8.92
N GLY A 103 -2.06 2.21 -9.59
CA GLY A 103 -3.46 1.84 -9.50
C GLY A 103 -4.35 2.81 -8.73
N ALA A 104 -3.84 3.99 -8.36
CA ALA A 104 -4.66 5.06 -7.82
C ALA A 104 -5.85 5.36 -8.74
N GLU A 105 -7.02 5.55 -8.15
CA GLU A 105 -8.21 5.97 -8.89
C GLU A 105 -8.17 7.45 -9.23
N ASN A 106 -7.76 8.26 -8.25
CA ASN A 106 -7.53 9.69 -8.42
C ASN A 106 -6.34 10.11 -7.54
N ALA A 107 -5.70 11.24 -7.85
CA ALA A 107 -4.57 11.75 -7.09
C ALA A 107 -4.73 13.25 -6.84
N PHE A 108 -4.37 13.70 -5.65
CA PHE A 108 -4.52 15.09 -5.22
C PHE A 108 -3.18 15.70 -4.82
N ASP A 109 -2.97 16.97 -5.15
CA ASP A 109 -1.75 17.68 -4.78
C ASP A 109 -1.88 18.21 -3.36
N TYR A 110 -1.13 17.66 -2.41
CA TYR A 110 -1.19 18.16 -1.02
C TYR A 110 -0.59 19.56 -0.86
N SER A 111 0.19 20.04 -1.84
CA SER A 111 0.68 21.43 -1.83
C SER A 111 -0.40 22.44 -2.24
N ASP A 112 -1.53 21.95 -2.77
CA ASP A 112 -2.70 22.77 -3.04
C ASP A 112 -3.46 23.06 -1.73
N PRO A 113 -3.68 24.34 -1.37
CA PRO A 113 -4.43 24.68 -0.16
C PRO A 113 -5.87 24.14 -0.15
N GLU A 114 -6.46 23.85 -1.32
CA GLU A 114 -7.81 23.30 -1.45
C GLU A 114 -7.84 21.76 -1.45
N CYS A 115 -6.68 21.08 -1.31
CA CYS A 115 -6.58 19.63 -1.43
C CYS A 115 -7.57 18.87 -0.53
N ALA A 116 -7.65 19.24 0.75
CA ALA A 116 -8.56 18.59 1.70
C ALA A 116 -10.04 18.81 1.34
N VAL A 117 -10.38 20.00 0.82
CA VAL A 117 -11.74 20.33 0.38
C VAL A 117 -12.11 19.49 -0.83
N GLU A 118 -11.22 19.38 -1.81
CA GLU A 118 -11.42 18.58 -3.01
C GLU A 118 -11.52 17.08 -2.70
N ILE A 119 -10.69 16.55 -1.78
CA ILE A 119 -10.81 15.16 -1.31
C ILE A 119 -12.18 14.94 -0.66
N ARG A 120 -12.61 15.85 0.23
CA ARG A 120 -13.91 15.74 0.91
C ARG A 120 -15.06 15.77 -0.09
N ARG A 121 -14.98 16.66 -1.10
CA ARG A 121 -15.96 16.77 -2.18
C ARG A 121 -16.00 15.51 -3.03
N TYR A 122 -14.85 15.01 -3.45
CA TYR A 122 -14.72 13.80 -4.28
C TYR A 122 -15.29 12.56 -3.56
N THR A 123 -15.02 12.45 -2.27
CA THR A 123 -15.44 11.29 -1.46
C THR A 123 -16.85 11.43 -0.91
N GLY A 124 -17.53 12.57 -1.10
CA GLY A 124 -18.78 12.86 -0.39
C GLY A 124 -18.64 12.85 1.15
N GLY A 125 -17.41 12.96 1.67
CA GLY A 125 -17.10 12.84 3.09
C GLY A 125 -17.09 11.42 3.64
N THR A 126 -17.06 10.37 2.80
CA THR A 126 -17.18 8.97 3.24
C THR A 126 -15.89 8.16 3.03
N LEU A 127 -14.75 8.68 3.48
CA LEU A 127 -13.52 7.89 3.53
C LEU A 127 -13.67 6.72 4.51
N ALA A 128 -13.31 5.52 4.08
CA ALA A 128 -13.34 4.34 4.92
C ALA A 128 -12.00 4.09 5.64
N TYR A 129 -10.91 4.45 4.97
CA TYR A 129 -9.55 4.24 5.43
C TYR A 129 -8.70 5.46 5.10
N ALA A 130 -7.76 5.77 5.98
CA ALA A 130 -6.73 6.78 5.73
C ALA A 130 -5.40 6.25 6.30
N LEU A 131 -4.42 6.07 5.42
CA LEU A 131 -3.06 5.71 5.79
C LEU A 131 -2.15 6.91 5.53
N ASP A 132 -1.41 7.31 6.55
CA ASP A 132 -0.37 8.33 6.43
C ASP A 132 1.02 7.67 6.37
N VAL A 133 1.77 7.95 5.31
CA VAL A 133 3.12 7.40 5.07
C VAL A 133 4.17 8.50 4.86
N GLY A 134 3.80 9.77 5.06
CA GLY A 134 4.66 10.94 4.93
C GLY A 134 5.19 11.47 6.27
N ARG A 135 5.98 12.54 6.23
CA ARG A 135 6.37 13.26 7.46
C ARG A 135 5.28 14.27 7.82
N SER A 136 4.79 14.16 9.06
CA SER A 136 3.91 15.13 9.74
C SER A 136 4.46 16.55 9.70
#